data_AF-A0A945PAN3-F1
#
_entry.id   AF-A0A945PAN3-F1
#
_cell.length_a   1.000
_cell.length_b   1.000
_cell.length_c   1.000
_cell.angle_alpha   90.00
_cell.angle_beta   90.00
_cell.angle_gamma   90.00
#
_symmetry.space_group_name_H-M   'P 1'
#
loop_
_entity.id
_entity.type
_entity.pdbx_description
1 polymer ?
#
loop_
_entity_poly.entity_id
_entity_poly.type
_entity_poly.pdbx_seq_one_letter_code
_entity_poly.pdbx_strand_id
1 'polypeptide(L)'
;MIGPEFVRTMAAYNQWQNENLYGAADTLSDADRRADRGAFFGSIHATLNHLLWGDGRWMSRFASTPPPNQPNIPTSVDECEDWEELKARR
;
A
#
# COMPACT_ATOMS: atom_id res chain seq x y z
N MET A 1 7.87 -20.84 -15.09
CA MET A 1 8.34 -19.71 -15.95
C MET A 1 7.41 -18.53 -15.68
N ILE A 2 7.95 -17.34 -15.47
CA ILE A 2 7.15 -16.12 -15.29
C ILE A 2 6.63 -15.69 -16.68
N GLY A 3 5.34 -15.84 -16.92
CA GLY A 3 4.67 -15.47 -18.17
C GLY A 3 3.36 -14.71 -17.92
N PRO A 4 2.62 -14.30 -18.96
CA PRO A 4 1.43 -13.45 -18.80
C PRO A 4 0.38 -14.00 -17.84
N GLU A 5 0.11 -15.31 -17.87
CA GLU A 5 -0.85 -15.94 -16.95
C GLU A 5 -0.40 -15.90 -15.49
N PHE A 6 0.90 -16.04 -15.23
CA PHE A 6 1.45 -15.89 -13.88
C PHE A 6 1.24 -14.46 -13.38
N VAL A 7 1.54 -13.45 -14.21
CA VAL A 7 1.36 -12.04 -13.84
C VAL A 7 -0.11 -11.71 -13.57
N ARG A 8 -1.04 -12.21 -14.40
CA ARG A 8 -2.49 -12.04 -14.16
C ARG A 8 -2.95 -12.71 -12.87
N THR A 9 -2.45 -13.91 -12.59
CA THR A 9 -2.73 -14.62 -11.33
C THR A 9 -2.24 -13.81 -10.13
N MET A 10 -1.01 -13.28 -10.20
CA MET A 10 -0.45 -12.48 -9.11
C MET A 10 -1.17 -11.13 -8.95
N ALA A 11 -1.67 -10.52 -10.03
CA ALA A 11 -2.49 -9.31 -9.95
C ALA A 11 -3.83 -9.58 -9.25
N ALA A 12 -4.55 -10.64 -9.63
CA ALA A 12 -5.79 -11.04 -8.97
C ALA A 12 -5.56 -11.40 -7.49
N TYR A 13 -4.47 -12.10 -7.20
CA TYR A 13 -4.07 -12.41 -5.83
C TYR A 13 -3.74 -11.14 -5.02
N ASN A 14 -3.03 -10.17 -5.61
CA ASN A 14 -2.71 -8.92 -4.94
C ASN A 14 -3.99 -8.13 -4.59
N GLN A 15 -4.95 -8.07 -5.51
CA GLN A 15 -6.25 -7.46 -5.24
C GLN A 15 -6.96 -8.15 -4.07
N TRP A 16 -7.08 -9.48 -4.11
CA TRP A 16 -7.67 -10.25 -3.02
C TRP A 16 -6.95 -10.01 -1.68
N GLN A 17 -5.61 -9.97 -1.67
CA GLN A 17 -4.88 -9.70 -0.44
C GLN A 17 -5.08 -8.27 0.07
N ASN A 18 -5.16 -7.28 -0.82
CA ASN A 18 -5.49 -5.92 -0.41
C ASN A 18 -6.89 -5.89 0.24
N GLU A 19 -7.90 -6.51 -0.36
CA GLU A 19 -9.25 -6.59 0.21
C GLU A 19 -9.25 -7.21 1.63
N ASN A 20 -8.52 -8.31 1.84
CA ASN A 20 -8.42 -8.95 3.15
C ASN A 20 -7.66 -8.09 4.18
N LEU A 21 -6.49 -7.57 3.81
CA LEU A 21 -5.63 -6.81 4.72
C LEU A 21 -6.28 -5.49 5.12
N TYR A 22 -6.87 -4.78 4.16
CA TYR A 22 -7.59 -3.54 4.44
C TYR A 22 -8.88 -3.80 5.20
N GLY A 23 -9.63 -4.85 4.87
CA GLY A 23 -10.82 -5.26 5.64
C GLY A 23 -10.48 -5.57 7.10
N ALA A 24 -9.37 -6.26 7.37
CA ALA A 24 -8.90 -6.50 8.73
C ALA A 24 -8.46 -5.20 9.43
N ALA A 25 -7.69 -4.35 8.74
CA ALA A 25 -7.22 -3.07 9.28
C ALA A 25 -8.36 -2.08 9.55
N ASP A 26 -9.51 -2.21 8.87
CA ASP A 26 -10.70 -1.38 9.08
C ASP A 26 -11.40 -1.64 10.42
N THR A 27 -11.14 -2.80 11.04
CA THR A 27 -11.66 -3.15 12.36
C THR A 27 -10.90 -2.48 13.51
N LEU A 28 -9.76 -1.83 13.21
CA LEU A 28 -8.91 -1.18 14.19
C LEU A 28 -9.30 0.29 14.35
N SER A 29 -9.15 0.83 15.57
CA SER A 29 -9.18 2.28 15.75
C SER A 29 -8.00 2.93 15.03
N ASP A 30 -8.07 4.24 14.75
CA ASP A 30 -6.94 4.94 14.14
C ASP A 30 -5.68 4.88 15.01
N ALA A 31 -5.85 5.06 16.33
CA ALA A 31 -4.77 4.91 17.30
C ALA A 31 -4.16 3.51 17.25
N ASP A 32 -5.00 2.46 17.20
CA ASP A 32 -4.51 1.10 17.07
C ASP A 32 -3.80 0.89 15.74
N ARG A 33 -4.32 1.35 14.61
CA ARG A 33 -3.65 1.15 13.30
C ARG A 33 -2.29 1.86 13.22
N ARG A 34 -2.14 3.00 13.92
CA ARG A 34 -0.91 3.81 13.96
C ARG A 34 0.08 3.40 15.04
N ALA A 35 -0.34 2.64 16.05
CA ALA A 35 0.55 2.21 17.12
C ALA A 35 1.73 1.40 16.59
N ASP A 36 2.93 1.70 17.11
CA ASP A 36 4.15 0.96 16.83
C ASP A 36 4.01 -0.50 17.33
N ARG A 37 4.25 -1.45 16.42
CA ARG A 37 4.21 -2.89 16.66
C ARG A 37 5.50 -3.58 16.27
N GLY A 38 6.59 -2.83 16.06
CA GLY A 38 7.88 -3.39 15.64
C GLY A 38 7.88 -3.94 14.22
N ALA A 39 6.94 -3.51 13.37
CA ALA A 39 7.04 -3.76 11.93
C ALA A 39 8.25 -3.02 11.35
N PHE A 40 8.70 -3.39 10.15
CA PHE A 40 9.81 -2.69 9.50
C PHE A 40 9.57 -1.17 9.36
N PHE A 41 8.32 -0.77 9.10
CA PHE A 41 7.87 0.62 9.06
C PHE A 41 7.19 1.08 10.37
N GLY A 42 7.40 0.38 11.48
CA GLY A 42 6.83 0.67 12.80
C GLY A 42 5.38 0.23 12.95
N SER A 43 4.45 0.78 12.15
CA SER A 43 3.01 0.56 12.30
C SER A 43 2.36 -0.10 11.08
N ILE A 44 1.10 -0.52 11.26
CA ILE A 44 0.26 -1.05 10.16
C ILE A 44 0.00 0.08 9.15
N HIS A 45 -0.37 1.27 9.64
CA HIS A 45 -0.64 2.43 8.78
C HIS A 45 0.57 2.83 7.93
N ALA A 46 1.76 2.90 8.53
CA ALA A 46 3.01 3.23 7.84
C ALA A 46 3.40 2.16 6.80
N THR A 47 3.18 0.88 7.12
CA THR A 47 3.42 -0.22 6.18
C THR A 47 2.48 -0.14 4.97
N LEU A 48 1.18 0.13 5.18
CA LEU A 48 0.22 0.27 4.08
C LEU A 48 0.49 1.50 3.22
N ASN A 49 0.93 2.61 3.83
CA ASN A 49 1.43 3.78 3.12
C ASN A 49 2.61 3.45 2.20
N HIS A 50 3.61 2.71 2.72
CA HIS A 50 4.76 2.30 1.93
C HIS A 50 4.35 1.45 0.71
N LEU A 51 3.38 0.55 0.88
CA LEU A 51 2.87 -0.28 -0.21
C LEU A 51 2.14 0.56 -1.28
N LEU A 52 1.30 1.51 -0.86
CA LEU A 52 0.63 2.44 -1.79
C LEU A 52 1.65 3.27 -2.58
N TRP A 53 2.65 3.81 -1.88
CA TRP A 53 3.76 4.54 -2.49
C TRP A 53 4.51 3.68 -3.51
N GLY A 54 4.83 2.43 -3.16
CA GLY A 54 5.54 1.50 -4.02
C GLY A 54 4.78 1.21 -5.32
N ASP A 55 3.47 0.96 -5.22
CA ASP A 55 2.62 0.71 -6.38
C ASP A 55 2.55 1.95 -7.29
N GLY A 56 2.33 3.13 -6.71
CA GLY A 56 2.36 4.40 -7.44
C GLY A 56 3.69 4.64 -8.16
N ARG A 57 4.82 4.35 -7.51
CA ARG A 57 6.16 4.51 -8.08
C ARG A 57 6.43 3.59 -9.27
N TRP A 58 5.91 2.36 -9.25
CA TRP A 58 6.03 1.45 -10.40
C TRP A 58 5.05 1.80 -11.51
N MET A 59 3.81 2.12 -11.18
CA MET A 59 2.81 2.51 -12.18
C MET A 59 3.21 3.80 -12.91
N SER A 60 3.82 4.77 -12.23
CA SER A 60 4.33 5.98 -12.88
C SER A 60 5.40 5.70 -13.93
N ARG A 61 6.13 4.59 -13.78
CA ARG A 61 7.16 4.14 -14.75
C ARG A 61 6.59 3.30 -15.88
N PHE A 62 5.61 2.45 -15.59
CA PHE A 62 5.04 1.53 -16.58
C PHE A 62 3.93 2.14 -17.41
N ALA A 63 3.12 3.03 -16.83
CA ALA A 63 1.89 3.56 -17.42
C ALA A 63 1.87 5.09 -17.51
N SER A 64 2.99 5.76 -17.22
CA SER A 64 3.12 7.23 -17.23
C SER A 64 2.06 7.95 -16.37
N THR A 65 1.57 7.30 -15.31
CA THR A 65 0.72 7.95 -14.30
C THR A 65 1.54 8.96 -13.49
N PRO A 66 0.90 9.92 -12.79
CA PRO A 66 1.61 10.80 -11.87
C PRO A 66 2.41 9.99 -10.83
N PRO A 67 3.64 10.42 -10.47
CA PRO A 67 4.39 9.79 -9.41
C PRO A 67 3.70 10.01 -8.05
N PRO A 68 3.99 9.15 -7.04
CA PRO A 68 3.51 9.37 -5.68
C PRO A 68 4.08 10.66 -5.08
N ASN A 69 3.43 11.17 -4.04
CA ASN A 69 3.78 12.45 -3.42
C ASN A 69 5.16 12.40 -2.76
N GLN A 70 5.49 11.28 -2.13
CA GLN A 70 6.73 11.13 -1.39
C GLN A 70 7.92 10.84 -2.31
N PRO A 71 9.07 11.50 -2.14
CA PRO A 71 10.18 11.39 -3.10
C PRO A 71 10.98 10.09 -2.99
N ASN A 72 10.98 9.40 -1.84
CA ASN A 72 11.86 8.27 -1.57
C ASN A 72 11.30 7.29 -0.52
N ILE A 73 12.00 6.17 -0.33
CA ILE A 73 11.61 5.11 0.62
C ILE A 73 11.52 5.62 2.06
N PRO A 74 12.50 6.37 2.61
CA PRO A 74 12.39 6.90 3.97
C PRO A 74 11.11 7.70 4.26
N THR A 75 10.61 8.49 3.29
CA THR A 75 9.39 9.29 3.48
C THR A 75 8.12 8.62 2.96
N SER A 76 8.22 7.43 2.38
CA SER A 76 7.07 6.70 1.81
C SER A 76 6.00 6.27 2.83
N VAL A 77 6.32 6.31 4.12
CA VAL A 77 5.40 6.00 5.21
C VAL A 77 4.33 7.07 5.43
N ASP A 78 4.51 8.25 4.82
CA ASP A 78 3.63 9.42 4.94
C ASP A 78 2.98 9.78 3.57
N GLU A 79 2.71 8.80 2.71
CA GLU A 79 2.14 9.02 1.36
C GLU A 79 0.68 9.53 1.39
N CYS A 80 -0.08 9.11 2.40
CA CYS A 80 -1.48 9.42 2.61
C CYS A 80 -1.80 9.33 4.12
N GLU A 81 -2.21 10.46 4.71
CA GLU A 81 -2.50 10.53 6.14
C GLU A 81 -3.90 9.99 6.48
N ASP A 82 -4.89 10.30 5.66
CA ASP A 82 -6.28 9.92 5.90
C ASP A 82 -6.54 8.45 5.53
N TRP A 83 -7.26 7.73 6.38
CA TRP A 83 -7.51 6.31 6.16
C TRP A 83 -8.47 6.00 5.03
N GLU A 84 -9.52 6.81 4.88
CA GLU A 84 -10.50 6.62 3.82
C GLU A 84 -9.88 6.94 2.47
N GLU A 85 -9.04 7.97 2.38
CA GLU A 85 -8.25 8.27 1.19
C GLU A 85 -7.26 7.16 0.87
N LEU A 86 -6.54 6.62 1.88
CA LEU A 86 -5.58 5.55 1.69
C LEU A 86 -6.27 4.29 1.14
N LYS A 87 -7.43 3.92 1.69
CA LYS A 87 -8.29 2.84 1.16
C LYS A 87 -8.74 3.11 -0.27
N ALA A 88 -9.21 4.32 -0.56
CA ALA A 88 -9.75 4.66 -1.89
C ALA A 88 -8.67 4.67 -2.98
N ARG A 89 -7.41 4.89 -2.61
CA ARG A 89 -6.25 4.89 -3.52
C ARG A 89 -5.62 3.50 -3.70
N ARG A 90 -6.09 2.49 -2.97
CA ARG A 90 -5.58 1.11 -3.04
C ARG A 90 -6.37 0.26 -4.03
#